data_AF-A0A8B8ZQQ6-F1
#
_entry.id   AF-A0A8B8ZQQ6-F1
#
_cell.length_a   1.000
_cell.length_b   1.000
_cell.length_c   1.000
_cell.angle_alpha   90.00
_cell.angle_beta   90.00
_cell.angle_gamma   90.00
#
_symmetry.space_group_name_H-M   'P 1'
#
loop_
_entity.id
_entity.type
_entity.pdbx_description
1 polymer ?
#
loop_
_entity_poly.entity_id
_entity_poly.type
_entity_poly.pdbx_seq_one_letter_code
_entity_poly.pdbx_strand_id
1 'polypeptide(L)'
;MQFMNFTEIMSRNIANSRKETEFALAVLMEIPSQYKATIDLQLLGKGRGTPEMTALPPPIKSHGSAYSNPKYSHSSSSEQDS
;
A
#
# COMPACT_ATOMS: atom_id res chain seq x y z
N MET A 1 4.91 12.25 -12.22
CA MET A 1 4.78 11.89 -10.79
C MET A 1 4.51 13.17 -10.06
N GLN A 2 3.26 13.38 -9.64
CA GLN A 2 2.89 14.53 -8.83
C GLN A 2 3.43 14.34 -7.41
N PHE A 3 4.11 15.36 -6.90
CA PHE A 3 4.32 15.52 -5.46
C PHE A 3 3.47 16.69 -4.98
N MET A 4 2.89 16.56 -3.79
CA MET A 4 2.06 17.60 -3.19
C MET A 4 2.51 17.93 -1.78
N ASN A 5 2.59 19.23 -1.52
CA ASN A 5 2.86 19.75 -0.19
C ASN A 5 1.54 20.00 0.54
N PHE A 6 1.09 18.98 1.28
CA PHE A 6 -0.12 19.05 2.10
C PHE A 6 -0.09 20.24 3.07
N THR A 7 1.04 20.44 3.75
CA THR A 7 1.22 21.51 4.73
C THR A 7 1.04 22.88 4.11
N GLU A 8 1.60 23.10 2.92
CA GLU A 8 1.45 24.38 2.22
C GLU A 8 -0.01 24.75 1.98
N ILE A 9 -0.84 23.80 1.53
CA ILE A 9 -2.26 24.04 1.28
C ILE A 9 -3.04 24.24 2.59
N MET A 10 -2.73 23.44 3.62
CA MET A 10 -3.43 23.50 4.90
C MET A 10 -3.06 24.74 5.74
N SER A 11 -1.86 25.30 5.56
CA SER A 11 -1.39 26.49 6.26
C SER A 11 -1.96 27.81 5.72
N ARG A 12 -2.67 27.81 4.57
CA ARG A 12 -3.26 29.03 3.99
C ARG A 12 -4.34 29.62 4.91
N ASN A 13 -4.42 30.94 4.99
CA ASN A 13 -5.45 31.62 5.79
C ASN A 13 -6.77 31.78 5.00
N ILE A 14 -7.40 30.65 4.66
CA ILE A 14 -8.68 30.57 3.95
C ILE A 14 -9.62 29.60 4.70
N ALA A 15 -10.92 29.62 4.36
CA ALA A 15 -11.88 28.68 4.95
C ALA A 15 -11.48 27.22 4.69
N ASN A 16 -11.71 26.33 5.67
CA ASN A 16 -11.30 24.92 5.59
C ASN A 16 -11.87 24.20 4.37
N SER A 17 -13.14 24.42 4.05
CA SER A 17 -13.79 23.84 2.85
C SER A 17 -13.05 24.21 1.56
N ARG A 18 -12.47 25.41 1.50
CA ARG A 18 -11.67 25.85 0.35
C ARG A 18 -10.29 25.18 0.33
N LYS A 19 -9.64 24.96 1.47
CA LYS A 19 -8.37 24.22 1.55
C LYS A 19 -8.54 22.77 1.09
N GLU A 20 -9.59 22.11 1.56
CA GLU A 20 -9.93 20.74 1.16
C GLU A 20 -10.19 20.65 -0.34
N THR A 21 -10.93 21.62 -0.90
CA THR A 21 -11.19 21.68 -2.34
C THR A 21 -9.92 21.91 -3.14
N GLU A 22 -9.05 22.84 -2.71
CA GLU A 22 -7.76 23.11 -3.37
C GLU A 22 -6.82 21.89 -3.29
N PHE A 23 -6.81 21.20 -2.14
CA PHE A 23 -6.05 19.97 -1.95
C PHE A 23 -6.56 18.86 -2.87
N ALA A 24 -7.87 18.57 -2.82
CA ALA A 24 -8.48 17.53 -3.63
C ALA A 24 -8.27 17.80 -5.13
N LEU A 25 -8.45 19.05 -5.56
CA LEU A 25 -8.17 19.46 -6.93
C LEU A 25 -6.72 19.13 -7.29
N ALA A 26 -5.75 19.66 -6.54
CA ALA A 26 -4.33 19.47 -6.85
C ALA A 26 -3.90 17.98 -6.82
N VAL A 27 -4.47 17.14 -5.96
CA VAL A 27 -4.15 15.69 -5.92
C VAL A 27 -4.69 14.99 -7.16
N LEU A 28 -5.91 15.34 -7.55
CA LEU A 28 -6.63 14.62 -8.58
C LEU A 28 -6.32 15.14 -9.99
N MET A 29 -5.78 16.35 -10.16
CA MET A 29 -5.53 16.94 -11.49
C MET A 29 -4.63 16.09 -12.39
N GLU A 30 -3.63 15.38 -11.85
CA GLU A 30 -2.73 14.53 -12.65
C GLU A 30 -3.27 13.11 -12.90
N ILE A 31 -4.26 12.65 -12.14
CA ILE A 31 -4.79 11.29 -12.26
C ILE A 31 -5.44 11.03 -13.64
N PRO A 32 -6.23 11.96 -14.24
CA PRO A 32 -6.85 11.74 -15.54
C PRO A 32 -5.85 11.51 -16.69
N SER A 33 -4.73 12.24 -16.73
CA SER A 33 -3.73 12.09 -17.80
C SER A 33 -2.93 10.81 -17.65
N GLN A 34 -2.55 10.46 -16.41
CA GLN A 34 -1.88 9.20 -16.10
C GLN A 34 -2.76 8.00 -16.43
N TYR A 35 -4.06 8.05 -16.09
CA TYR A 35 -5.01 7.01 -16.45
C TYR A 35 -5.08 6.81 -17.98
N LYS A 36 -5.26 7.89 -18.75
CA LYS A 36 -5.26 7.83 -20.21
C LYS A 36 -3.97 7.19 -20.76
N ALA A 37 -2.81 7.60 -20.26
CA ALA A 37 -1.54 7.00 -20.67
C ALA A 37 -1.48 5.48 -20.38
N THR A 38 -1.99 5.02 -19.24
CA THR A 38 -2.02 3.58 -18.92
C THR A 38 -2.96 2.76 -19.81
N ILE A 39 -4.04 3.39 -20.31
CA ILE A 39 -4.93 2.80 -21.32
C ILE A 39 -4.21 2.71 -22.66
N ASP A 40 -3.61 3.81 -23.13
CA ASP A 40 -2.94 3.88 -24.43
C ASP A 40 -1.74 2.93 -24.52
N LEU A 41 -1.03 2.73 -23.40
CA LEU A 41 0.07 1.77 -23.26
C LEU A 41 -0.39 0.31 -23.02
N GLN A 42 -1.71 0.06 -22.97
CA GLN A 42 -2.30 -1.26 -22.72
C GLN A 42 -1.75 -1.96 -21.46
N LEU A 43 -1.49 -1.17 -20.42
CA LEU A 43 -0.96 -1.66 -19.14
C LEU A 43 -2.08 -2.13 -18.20
N LEU A 44 -3.31 -1.63 -18.40
CA LEU A 44 -4.44 -1.94 -17.54
C LEU A 44 -4.91 -3.39 -17.76
N GLY A 45 -5.06 -4.15 -16.66
CA GLY A 45 -5.50 -5.55 -16.69
C GLY A 45 -4.44 -6.55 -17.17
N LYS A 46 -3.23 -6.09 -17.50
CA LYS A 46 -2.13 -6.95 -17.97
C LYS A 46 -1.21 -7.28 -16.80
N GLY A 47 -1.13 -8.56 -16.42
CA GLY A 47 -0.21 -9.03 -15.39
C GLY A 47 1.24 -8.83 -15.84
N ARG A 48 1.92 -7.83 -15.27
CA ARG A 48 3.38 -7.73 -15.37
C ARG A 48 3.96 -8.72 -14.36
N GLY A 49 4.99 -9.47 -14.73
CA GLY A 49 5.70 -10.40 -13.82
C GLY A 49 6.49 -9.66 -12.74
N THR A 50 5.84 -8.84 -11.94
CA THR A 50 6.43 -8.15 -10.80
C THR A 50 6.62 -9.14 -9.66
N PRO A 51 7.76 -9.10 -8.95
CA PRO A 51 7.96 -9.91 -7.76
C PRO A 51 6.81 -9.72 -6.77
N GLU A 52 6.35 -10.81 -6.17
CA GLU A 52 5.36 -10.76 -5.10
C GLU A 52 5.97 -10.07 -3.87
N MET A 53 5.39 -8.95 -3.45
CA MET A 53 5.72 -8.30 -2.17
C MET A 53 4.62 -8.61 -1.17
N THR A 54 4.96 -9.32 -0.09
CA THR A 54 4.06 -9.57 1.03
C THR A 54 4.16 -8.44 2.04
N ALA A 55 3.03 -7.85 2.44
CA ALA A 55 3.01 -6.80 3.45
C ALA A 55 3.39 -7.39 4.81
N LEU A 56 4.32 -6.74 5.51
CA LEU A 56 4.66 -7.10 6.89
C LEU A 56 3.47 -6.83 7.82
N PRO A 57 3.26 -7.63 8.87
CA PRO A 57 2.22 -7.35 9.85
C PRO A 57 2.47 -5.99 10.52
N PRO A 58 1.41 -5.23 10.87
CA PRO A 58 1.57 -3.97 11.59
C PRO A 58 2.38 -4.17 12.88
N PRO A 59 3.36 -3.30 13.19
CA PRO A 59 4.13 -3.39 14.43
C PRO A 59 3.28 -2.90 15.61
N ILE A 60 2.33 -3.72 16.05
CA ILE A 60 1.52 -3.48 17.25
C ILE A 60 2.31 -3.88 18.50
N LYS A 61 2.44 -2.97 19.46
CA LYS A 61 3.00 -3.27 20.79
C LYS A 61 1.98 -4.14 21.53
N SER A 62 2.22 -5.44 21.59
CA SER A 62 1.40 -6.35 22.38
C SER A 62 1.60 -6.05 23.88
N HIS A 63 0.64 -5.33 24.47
CA HIS A 63 0.37 -5.43 25.89
C HIS A 63 -0.61 -6.60 26.11
N GLY A 64 -0.20 -7.83 25.77
CA GLY A 64 -1.08 -9.00 25.90
C GLY A 64 -0.50 -10.28 25.30
N SER A 65 0.26 -11.01 26.13
CA SER A 65 0.50 -12.46 26.06
C SER A 65 1.02 -13.06 24.75
N ALA A 66 2.28 -13.49 24.80
CA ALA A 66 2.94 -14.40 23.87
C ALA A 66 2.37 -15.84 23.92
N TYR A 67 1.07 -16.02 23.68
CA TYR A 67 0.46 -17.35 23.55
C TYR A 67 -0.65 -17.23 22.49
N SER A 68 -0.43 -17.63 21.24
CA SER A 68 -0.64 -19.03 20.89
C SER A 68 0.13 -19.36 19.62
N ASN A 69 1.10 -20.25 19.76
CA ASN A 69 1.77 -20.94 18.67
C ASN A 69 0.88 -22.10 18.21
N PRO A 70 0.50 -22.23 16.92
CA PRO A 70 0.25 -23.52 16.32
C PRO A 70 1.50 -23.94 15.55
N LYS A 71 2.38 -24.62 16.29
CA LYS A 71 3.26 -25.73 15.89
C LYS A 71 3.64 -25.80 14.40
N TYR A 72 4.90 -25.46 14.11
CA TYR A 72 5.62 -26.06 12.99
C TYR A 72 5.68 -27.58 13.22
N SER A 73 4.93 -28.35 12.43
CA SER A 73 5.09 -29.80 12.37
C SER A 73 6.39 -30.11 11.64
N HIS A 74 7.47 -30.28 12.40
CA HIS A 74 8.63 -31.03 11.94
C HIS A 74 8.22 -32.51 11.82
N SER A 75 8.00 -32.98 10.61
CA SER A 75 7.99 -34.41 10.31
C SER A 75 9.42 -34.84 9.95
N SER A 76 10.23 -35.10 10.96
CA SER A 76 11.39 -35.99 10.83
C SER A 76 10.99 -37.36 11.38
N SER A 77 10.93 -38.37 10.52
CA SER A 77 10.98 -39.77 10.96
C SER A 77 12.07 -40.47 10.17
N SER A 78 13.00 -41.05 10.91
CA SER A 78 14.15 -41.84 10.52
C SER A 78 13.79 -43.24 10.03
N GLU A 79 14.60 -43.71 9.07
CA GLU A 79 15.10 -45.06 8.77
C GLU A 79 14.39 -46.33 9.31
N GLN A 80 14.09 -47.29 8.41
CA GLN A 80 14.27 -48.76 8.52
C GLN A 80 13.86 -49.40 7.17
N ASP A 81 14.79 -49.99 6.42
CA ASP A 81 15.21 -51.41 6.42
C ASP A 81 14.48 -52.26 5.36
N SER A 82 15.24 -52.80 4.41
CA SER A 82 14.97 -53.99 3.60
C SER A 82 16.26 -54.44 2.91
#